data_AF-X1GV36-F1
#
_entry.id   AF-X1GV36-F1
#
_cell.length_a   1.000
_cell.length_b   1.000
_cell.length_c   1.000
_cell.angle_alpha   90.00
_cell.angle_beta   90.00
_cell.angle_gamma   90.00
#
_symmetry.space_group_name_H-M   'P 1'
#
loop_
_entity.id
_entity.type
_entity.pdbx_description
1 polymer ?
#
loop_
_entity_poly.entity_id
_entity_poly.type
_entity_poly.pdbx_seq_one_letter_code
_entity_poly.pdbx_strand_id
1 'polypeptide(L)'
;AYELGVATSRFQGEKHDYPLDETNPFFVRDYNKCILCERCVKACSDVQFVEAIDFAHRGFDTKVAAPYDRSLLDSTCIFCGQCVAACPVGALTEKSRRFRGREWEFRKVSTVCPYCGVGCNIELNIKDNRIVKVTSPADGVVNQGRLCVKGKFGFDFVHNPERLTTPLIRDGEKGAGKFKEASWEEALELTAKRLAEIKVESGPDSLACLSSAKCTSEENYLMQKFTRAVLGTNNIDHCARLRSSL
;
A
#
# COMPACT_ATOMS: atom_id res chain seq x y z
N ALA A 1 -8.04 8.08 -30.40
CA ALA A 1 -9.24 7.69 -31.19
C ALA A 1 -10.29 8.78 -31.15
N TYR A 2 -10.84 9.11 -29.97
CA TYR A 2 -11.84 10.18 -29.81
C TYR A 2 -11.36 11.54 -30.38
N GLU A 3 -10.20 12.04 -29.94
CA GLU A 3 -9.63 13.31 -30.43
C GLU A 3 -9.35 13.31 -31.94
N LEU A 4 -9.09 12.14 -32.53
CA LEU A 4 -8.79 11.99 -33.96
C LEU A 4 -10.04 11.67 -34.80
N GLY A 5 -11.24 11.63 -34.20
CA GLY A 5 -12.49 11.33 -34.91
C GLY A 5 -12.61 9.89 -35.44
N VAL A 6 -11.79 8.95 -34.94
CA VAL A 6 -11.83 7.56 -35.39
C VAL A 6 -12.95 6.81 -34.65
N ALA A 7 -14.07 6.59 -35.33
CA ALA A 7 -15.25 5.90 -34.78
C ALA A 7 -15.35 4.42 -35.17
N THR A 8 -14.87 4.04 -36.36
CA THR A 8 -14.96 2.67 -36.89
C THR A 8 -13.63 2.20 -37.45
N SER A 9 -13.39 0.88 -37.38
CA SER A 9 -12.26 0.23 -38.03
C SER A 9 -12.72 -0.40 -39.34
N ARG A 10 -11.99 -0.13 -40.44
CA ARG A 10 -12.17 -0.82 -41.73
C ARG A 10 -11.48 -2.18 -41.80
N PHE A 11 -10.65 -2.51 -40.81
CA PHE A 11 -9.85 -3.73 -40.80
C PHE A 11 -10.58 -4.85 -40.05
N GLN A 12 -10.80 -5.98 -40.73
CA GLN A 12 -11.45 -7.20 -40.21
C GLN A 12 -10.49 -8.40 -40.11
N GLY A 13 -9.18 -8.13 -40.08
CA GLY A 13 -8.16 -9.18 -40.02
C GLY A 13 -8.19 -9.99 -38.74
N GLU A 14 -7.30 -10.99 -38.69
CA GLU A 14 -7.07 -11.82 -37.53
C GLU A 14 -6.75 -10.97 -36.29
N LYS A 15 -7.24 -11.43 -35.13
CA LYS A 15 -6.99 -10.82 -33.83
C LYS A 15 -6.48 -11.90 -32.89
N HIS A 16 -5.61 -11.51 -31.99
CA HIS A 16 -5.26 -12.37 -30.88
C HIS A 16 -6.47 -12.66 -30.00
N ASP A 17 -6.49 -13.89 -29.46
CA ASP A 17 -7.41 -14.33 -28.43
C ASP A 17 -6.59 -14.97 -27.30
N TYR A 18 -5.80 -14.14 -26.62
CA TYR A 18 -5.00 -14.59 -25.49
C TYR A 18 -5.87 -14.77 -24.25
N PRO A 19 -5.63 -15.81 -23.43
CA PRO A 19 -6.27 -15.91 -22.14
C PRO A 19 -5.85 -14.76 -21.23
N LEU A 20 -6.74 -14.36 -20.32
CA LEU A 20 -6.38 -13.44 -19.25
C LEU A 20 -5.40 -14.11 -18.30
N ASP A 21 -4.30 -13.42 -18.00
CA ASP A 21 -3.36 -13.89 -16.98
C ASP A 21 -3.62 -13.19 -15.65
N GLU A 22 -4.14 -13.98 -14.71
CA GLU A 22 -4.47 -13.59 -13.34
C GLU A 22 -3.52 -14.21 -12.30
N THR A 23 -2.42 -14.84 -12.72
CA THR A 23 -1.45 -15.49 -11.81
C THR A 23 -0.81 -14.51 -10.82
N ASN A 24 -0.66 -13.25 -11.23
CA ASN A 24 -0.10 -12.20 -10.38
C ASN A 24 -1.09 -11.80 -9.26
N PRO A 25 -0.66 -11.69 -7.99
CA PRO A 25 -1.57 -11.36 -6.89
C PRO A 25 -2.15 -9.93 -6.96
N PHE A 26 -1.52 -9.00 -7.67
CA PHE A 26 -1.86 -7.56 -7.59
C PHE A 26 -2.55 -6.99 -8.85
N PHE A 27 -2.26 -7.51 -10.03
CA PHE A 27 -2.80 -7.00 -11.29
C PHE A 27 -3.08 -8.11 -12.30
N VAL A 28 -3.94 -7.83 -13.27
CA VAL A 28 -4.27 -8.75 -14.37
C VAL A 28 -3.60 -8.28 -15.66
N ARG A 29 -3.12 -9.24 -16.46
CA ARG A 29 -2.61 -8.99 -17.81
C ARG A 29 -3.63 -9.43 -18.86
N ASP A 30 -4.01 -8.50 -19.72
CA ASP A 30 -4.92 -8.71 -20.85
C ASP A 30 -4.23 -8.23 -22.13
N TYR A 31 -3.46 -9.12 -22.75
CA TYR A 31 -2.66 -8.75 -23.92
C TYR A 31 -3.46 -8.56 -25.20
N ASN A 32 -4.74 -8.91 -25.22
CA ASN A 32 -5.64 -8.53 -26.31
C ASN A 32 -5.82 -7.01 -26.41
N LYS A 33 -5.51 -6.27 -25.33
CA LYS A 33 -5.51 -4.81 -25.28
C LYS A 33 -4.13 -4.20 -25.47
N CYS A 34 -3.06 -5.01 -25.55
CA CYS A 34 -1.71 -4.50 -25.67
C CYS A 34 -1.48 -3.88 -27.06
N ILE A 35 -0.79 -2.75 -27.10
CA ILE A 35 -0.42 -2.06 -28.34
C ILE A 35 1.09 -2.11 -28.62
N LEU A 36 1.81 -2.98 -27.90
CA LEU A 36 3.27 -3.19 -28.03
C LEU A 36 4.10 -1.90 -27.97
N CYS A 37 3.65 -0.90 -27.21
CA CYS A 37 4.32 0.41 -27.10
C CYS A 37 5.61 0.41 -26.25
N GLU A 38 6.07 -0.75 -25.77
CA GLU A 38 7.29 -0.94 -24.97
C GLU A 38 7.34 -0.23 -23.60
N ARG A 39 6.40 0.67 -23.28
CA ARG A 39 6.39 1.46 -22.03
C ARG A 39 6.53 0.61 -20.76
N CYS A 40 5.92 -0.57 -20.73
CA CYS A 40 6.01 -1.48 -19.59
C CYS A 40 7.39 -2.15 -19.48
N VAL A 41 7.98 -2.54 -20.62
CA VAL A 41 9.33 -3.12 -20.70
C VAL A 41 10.34 -2.09 -20.24
N LYS A 42 10.29 -0.88 -20.80
CA LYS A 42 11.14 0.26 -20.40
C LYS A 42 10.99 0.66 -18.95
N ALA A 43 9.78 0.61 -18.40
CA ALA A 43 9.57 0.83 -16.97
C ALA A 43 10.22 -0.27 -16.11
N CYS A 44 10.36 -1.50 -16.62
CA CYS A 44 10.96 -2.62 -15.89
C CYS A 44 12.49 -2.64 -16.01
N SER A 45 13.05 -2.40 -17.19
CA SER A 45 14.49 -2.35 -17.44
C SER A 45 15.10 -1.02 -17.01
N ASP A 46 14.65 0.10 -17.58
CA ASP A 46 15.36 1.38 -17.50
C ASP A 46 15.04 2.14 -16.21
N VAL A 47 13.87 1.88 -15.59
CA VAL A 47 13.44 2.59 -14.37
C VAL A 47 13.59 1.75 -13.11
N GLN A 48 13.36 0.45 -13.20
CA GLN A 48 13.43 -0.44 -12.04
C GLN A 48 14.68 -1.33 -12.04
N PHE A 49 15.36 -1.48 -13.20
CA PHE A 49 16.54 -2.33 -13.34
C PHE A 49 16.29 -3.78 -12.91
N VAL A 50 15.08 -4.30 -13.18
CA VAL A 50 14.67 -5.67 -12.82
C VAL A 50 14.71 -6.59 -14.03
N GLU A 51 14.37 -6.06 -15.22
CA GLU A 51 14.39 -6.80 -16.49
C GLU A 51 13.55 -8.09 -16.46
N ALA A 52 12.43 -8.09 -15.71
CA ALA A 52 11.56 -9.26 -15.57
C ALA A 52 10.69 -9.54 -16.80
N ILE A 53 10.55 -8.56 -17.70
CA ILE A 53 9.71 -8.67 -18.90
C ILE A 53 10.40 -8.05 -20.09
N ASP A 54 10.21 -8.66 -21.26
CA ASP A 54 10.66 -8.16 -22.56
C ASP A 54 9.70 -8.64 -23.66
N PHE A 55 9.93 -8.25 -24.91
CA PHE A 55 9.24 -8.80 -26.07
C PHE A 55 9.71 -10.23 -26.36
N ALA A 56 8.74 -11.13 -26.50
CA ALA A 56 8.92 -12.48 -26.97
C ALA A 56 8.23 -12.66 -28.33
N HIS A 57 8.66 -13.71 -29.05
CA HIS A 57 8.21 -14.05 -30.40
C HIS A 57 8.51 -12.95 -31.43
N ARG A 58 7.82 -12.96 -32.58
CA ARG A 58 8.08 -12.04 -33.70
C ARG A 58 6.82 -11.79 -34.52
N GLY A 59 6.77 -10.64 -35.19
CA GLY A 59 5.68 -10.30 -36.11
C GLY A 59 4.36 -10.14 -35.37
N PHE A 60 3.29 -10.72 -35.93
CA PHE A 60 1.95 -10.70 -35.34
C PHE A 60 1.95 -11.28 -33.92
N ASP A 61 2.66 -12.39 -33.69
CA ASP A 61 2.67 -13.10 -32.40
C ASP A 61 3.53 -12.43 -31.31
N THR A 62 4.08 -11.24 -31.57
CA THR A 62 4.90 -10.52 -30.60
C THR A 62 4.09 -10.17 -29.36
N LYS A 63 4.56 -10.56 -28.18
CA LYS A 63 3.93 -10.20 -26.91
C LYS A 63 4.97 -9.90 -25.84
N VAL A 64 4.57 -9.15 -24.81
CA VAL A 64 5.42 -8.92 -23.64
C VAL A 64 5.35 -10.15 -22.75
N ALA A 65 6.48 -10.76 -22.43
CA ALA A 65 6.53 -11.97 -21.62
C ALA A 65 7.69 -11.92 -20.62
N ALA A 66 7.60 -12.74 -19.57
CA ALA A 66 8.76 -13.04 -18.75
C ALA A 66 9.64 -14.07 -19.50
N PRO A 67 10.91 -14.30 -19.08
CA PRO A 67 11.74 -15.34 -19.65
C PRO A 67 11.02 -16.69 -19.74
N TYR A 68 11.08 -17.33 -20.91
CA TYR A 68 10.38 -18.59 -21.23
C TYR A 68 8.86 -18.54 -21.09
N ASP A 69 8.26 -17.34 -21.22
CA ASP A 69 6.80 -17.12 -21.13
C ASP A 69 6.18 -17.62 -19.81
N ARG A 70 6.98 -17.61 -18.74
CA ARG A 70 6.55 -18.02 -17.41
C ARG A 70 5.65 -16.96 -16.77
N SER A 71 5.00 -17.36 -15.68
CA SER A 71 4.26 -16.42 -14.83
C SER A 71 5.21 -15.38 -14.27
N LEU A 72 4.71 -14.18 -13.96
CA LEU A 72 5.53 -13.18 -13.25
C LEU A 72 5.88 -13.65 -11.83
N LEU A 73 5.10 -14.58 -11.28
CA LEU A 73 5.37 -15.19 -9.98
C LEU A 73 6.63 -16.04 -9.98
N ASP A 74 6.89 -16.72 -11.10
CA ASP A 74 8.05 -17.59 -11.30
C ASP A 74 9.23 -16.87 -11.98
N SER A 75 9.20 -15.54 -11.99
CA SER A 75 10.19 -14.67 -12.65
C SER A 75 10.96 -13.81 -11.64
N THR A 76 11.86 -12.96 -12.14
CA THR A 76 12.57 -11.96 -11.32
C THR A 76 11.71 -10.75 -10.92
N CYS A 77 10.42 -10.74 -11.26
CA CYS A 77 9.51 -9.64 -10.96
C CYS A 77 9.39 -9.37 -9.45
N ILE A 78 9.67 -8.13 -9.03
CA ILE A 78 9.55 -7.68 -7.63
C ILE A 78 8.19 -7.06 -7.29
N PHE A 79 7.21 -7.17 -8.20
CA PHE A 79 5.84 -6.67 -8.02
C PHE A 79 5.70 -5.17 -7.72
N CYS A 80 6.63 -4.33 -8.18
CA CYS A 80 6.56 -2.88 -7.96
C CYS A 80 5.36 -2.20 -8.66
N GLY A 81 4.80 -2.82 -9.70
CA GLY A 81 3.64 -2.31 -10.43
C GLY A 81 3.91 -1.05 -11.26
N GLN A 82 5.17 -0.76 -11.58
CA GLN A 82 5.55 0.35 -12.48
C GLN A 82 5.08 0.12 -13.91
N CYS A 83 5.14 -1.13 -14.40
CA CYS A 83 4.55 -1.50 -15.69
C CYS A 83 3.04 -1.19 -15.75
N VAL A 84 2.31 -1.42 -14.65
CA VAL A 84 0.88 -1.11 -14.54
C VAL A 84 0.64 0.40 -14.60
N ALA A 85 1.46 1.20 -13.92
CA ALA A 85 1.37 2.66 -13.97
C ALA A 85 1.67 3.23 -15.36
N ALA A 86 2.60 2.59 -16.09
CA ALA A 86 3.02 3.03 -17.41
C ALA A 86 2.09 2.61 -18.56
N CYS A 87 1.21 1.62 -18.34
CA CYS A 87 0.38 1.04 -19.40
C CYS A 87 -0.74 2.00 -19.85
N PRO A 88 -0.79 2.39 -21.14
CA PRO A 88 -1.79 3.36 -21.61
C PRO A 88 -3.16 2.77 -21.97
N VAL A 89 -3.26 1.45 -22.16
CA VAL A 89 -4.39 0.79 -22.86
C VAL A 89 -5.17 -0.22 -22.00
N GLY A 90 -4.87 -0.30 -20.70
CA GLY A 90 -5.55 -1.24 -19.80
C GLY A 90 -5.21 -2.71 -20.06
N ALA A 91 -4.12 -2.99 -20.78
CA ALA A 91 -3.55 -4.33 -20.88
C ALA A 91 -2.96 -4.81 -19.54
N LEU A 92 -2.62 -3.87 -18.65
CA LEU A 92 -2.21 -4.13 -17.28
C LEU A 92 -3.16 -3.35 -16.37
N THR A 93 -3.86 -4.03 -15.46
CA THR A 93 -4.85 -3.38 -14.58
C THR A 93 -4.79 -3.93 -13.17
N GLU A 94 -4.79 -3.06 -12.16
CA GLU A 94 -4.83 -3.47 -10.76
C GLU A 94 -6.10 -4.27 -10.45
N LYS A 95 -5.96 -5.41 -9.78
CA LYS A 95 -7.09 -6.25 -9.35
C LYS A 95 -8.03 -5.49 -8.42
N SER A 96 -7.47 -4.68 -7.52
CA SER A 96 -8.24 -3.86 -6.57
C SER A 96 -9.19 -2.87 -7.24
N ARG A 97 -8.81 -2.33 -8.41
CA ARG A 97 -9.58 -1.35 -9.19
C ARG A 97 -10.49 -1.97 -10.22
N ARG A 98 -10.23 -3.21 -10.65
CA ARG A 98 -10.99 -3.87 -11.71
C ARG A 98 -12.48 -3.89 -11.34
N PHE A 99 -13.30 -3.33 -12.22
CA PHE A 99 -14.77 -3.20 -12.05
C PHE A 99 -15.26 -2.37 -10.84
N ARG A 100 -14.40 -1.55 -10.23
CA ARG A 100 -14.79 -0.68 -9.09
C ARG A 100 -15.21 0.74 -9.48
N GLY A 101 -15.13 1.09 -10.76
CA GLY A 101 -15.55 2.40 -11.27
C GLY A 101 -14.66 2.91 -12.39
N ARG A 102 -15.03 4.07 -12.92
CA ARG A 102 -14.28 4.83 -13.92
C ARG A 102 -13.38 5.85 -13.23
N GLU A 103 -12.32 6.25 -13.92
CA GLU A 103 -11.31 7.16 -13.35
C GLU A 103 -11.87 8.51 -12.87
N TRP A 104 -12.91 9.02 -13.54
CA TRP A 104 -13.59 10.28 -13.17
C TRP A 104 -14.55 10.16 -11.99
N GLU A 105 -14.90 8.94 -11.56
CA GLU A 105 -15.74 8.72 -10.38
C GLU A 105 -14.92 8.74 -9.07
N PHE A 106 -13.59 8.69 -9.17
CA PHE A 106 -12.72 8.58 -8.00
C PHE A 106 -12.35 9.96 -7.46
N ARG A 107 -12.63 10.18 -6.17
CA ARG A 107 -12.06 11.31 -5.43
C ARG A 107 -10.59 11.02 -5.16
N LYS A 108 -9.71 11.90 -5.61
CA LYS A 108 -8.27 11.81 -5.34
C LYS A 108 -7.90 12.61 -4.10
N VAL A 109 -7.14 12.00 -3.20
CA VAL A 109 -6.61 12.65 -1.99
C VAL A 109 -5.11 12.41 -1.93
N SER A 110 -4.32 13.48 -2.00
CA SER A 110 -2.87 13.40 -1.85
C SER A 110 -2.51 13.19 -0.38
N THR A 111 -1.56 12.28 -0.13
CA THR A 111 -1.03 11.97 1.20
C THR A 111 0.38 11.36 1.07
N VAL A 112 0.95 10.89 2.18
CA VAL A 112 2.29 10.31 2.25
C VAL A 112 2.20 8.82 2.58
N CYS A 113 3.05 8.04 1.91
CA CYS A 113 3.18 6.60 2.15
C CYS A 113 3.73 6.31 3.58
N PRO A 114 3.01 5.56 4.44
CA PRO A 114 3.39 5.35 5.84
C PRO A 114 4.37 4.17 6.07
N TYR A 115 4.98 3.64 5.02
CA TYR A 115 5.73 2.37 5.09
C TYR A 115 7.20 2.51 5.47
N CYS A 116 7.95 3.37 4.77
CA CYS A 116 9.38 3.56 4.97
C CYS A 116 9.72 5.05 5.01
N GLY A 117 10.93 5.37 5.45
CA GLY A 117 11.39 6.76 5.62
C GLY A 117 11.59 7.55 4.32
N VAL A 118 11.33 6.96 3.14
CA VAL A 118 11.38 7.70 1.87
C VAL A 118 10.26 8.74 1.81
N GLY A 119 9.08 8.44 2.36
CA GLY A 119 7.96 9.37 2.36
C GLY A 119 7.41 9.68 0.96
N CYS A 120 7.23 8.65 0.12
CA CYS A 120 6.67 8.82 -1.22
C CYS A 120 5.33 9.57 -1.18
N ASN A 121 5.14 10.54 -2.07
CA ASN A 121 3.84 11.18 -2.27
C ASN A 121 2.91 10.22 -3.01
N ILE A 122 1.72 10.00 -2.46
CA ILE A 122 0.71 9.10 -3.03
C ILE A 122 -0.63 9.81 -3.16
N GLU A 123 -1.44 9.35 -4.10
CA GLU A 123 -2.83 9.74 -4.26
C GLU A 123 -3.72 8.52 -3.99
N LEU A 124 -4.56 8.63 -2.97
CA LEU A 124 -5.62 7.68 -2.71
C LEU A 124 -6.76 7.96 -3.69
N ASN A 125 -7.15 6.96 -4.48
CA ASN A 125 -8.32 7.04 -5.35
C ASN A 125 -9.48 6.39 -4.59
N ILE A 126 -10.45 7.21 -4.16
CA ILE A 126 -11.49 6.83 -3.22
C ILE A 126 -12.86 6.83 -3.92
N LYS A 127 -13.65 5.79 -3.65
CA LYS A 127 -15.07 5.70 -4.02
C LYS A 127 -15.83 5.04 -2.87
N ASP A 128 -17.03 5.53 -2.55
CA ASP A 128 -17.89 4.95 -1.51
C ASP A 128 -17.18 4.76 -0.16
N ASN A 129 -16.37 5.75 0.24
CA ASN A 129 -15.53 5.73 1.44
C ASN A 129 -14.52 4.56 1.52
N ARG A 130 -14.15 3.97 0.38
CA ARG A 130 -13.13 2.92 0.27
C ARG A 130 -12.01 3.32 -0.68
N ILE A 131 -10.79 2.90 -0.36
CA ILE A 131 -9.62 3.08 -1.21
C ILE A 131 -9.69 2.02 -2.31
N VAL A 132 -9.77 2.46 -3.57
CA VAL A 132 -9.89 1.58 -4.74
C VAL A 132 -8.52 1.25 -5.32
N LYS A 133 -7.65 2.25 -5.41
CA LYS A 133 -6.24 2.12 -5.81
C LYS A 133 -5.41 3.27 -5.29
N VAL A 134 -4.10 3.09 -5.33
CA VAL A 134 -3.12 4.14 -5.03
C VAL A 134 -2.37 4.49 -6.31
N THR A 135 -2.35 5.77 -6.63
CA THR A 135 -1.53 6.36 -7.69
C THR A 135 -0.50 7.30 -7.08
N SER A 136 0.34 7.91 -7.91
CA SER A 136 1.27 8.94 -7.46
C SER A 136 1.45 9.97 -8.58
N PRO A 137 1.53 11.26 -8.23
CA PRO A 137 1.70 12.33 -9.22
C PRO A 137 3.10 12.25 -9.84
N ALA A 138 3.18 12.40 -11.15
CA ALA A 138 4.45 12.28 -11.90
C ALA A 138 5.44 13.41 -11.56
N ASP A 139 4.94 14.57 -11.17
CA ASP A 139 5.67 15.75 -10.72
C ASP A 139 6.00 15.73 -9.21
N GLY A 140 5.72 14.62 -8.51
CA GLY A 140 6.05 14.47 -7.09
C GLY A 140 7.56 14.54 -6.83
N VAL A 141 7.98 15.41 -5.91
CA VAL A 141 9.41 15.70 -5.62
C VAL A 141 10.18 14.45 -5.17
N VAL A 142 9.60 13.63 -4.30
CA VAL A 142 10.30 12.51 -3.67
C VAL A 142 10.44 11.32 -4.61
N ASN A 143 9.38 11.00 -5.35
CA ASN A 143 9.26 9.71 -6.02
C ASN A 143 8.80 9.80 -7.48
N GLN A 144 8.45 10.98 -8.00
CA GLN A 144 8.15 11.22 -9.42
C GLN A 144 7.17 10.20 -10.02
N GLY A 145 6.07 9.91 -9.32
CA GLY A 145 5.07 8.93 -9.72
C GLY A 145 5.40 7.46 -9.41
N ARG A 146 6.62 7.16 -8.95
CA ARG A 146 7.12 5.79 -8.72
C ARG A 146 6.76 5.30 -7.33
N LEU A 147 6.30 4.05 -7.24
CA LEU A 147 5.91 3.40 -6.00
C LEU A 147 6.43 1.97 -5.97
N CYS A 148 6.79 1.50 -4.78
CA CYS A 148 7.06 0.08 -4.56
C CYS A 148 5.75 -0.70 -4.32
N VAL A 149 5.85 -2.02 -4.24
CA VAL A 149 4.72 -2.92 -3.98
C VAL A 149 3.90 -2.49 -2.74
N LYS A 150 4.58 -2.08 -1.66
CA LYS A 150 3.92 -1.66 -0.41
C LYS A 150 3.10 -0.39 -0.59
N GLY A 151 3.68 0.63 -1.21
CA GLY A 151 2.99 1.92 -1.42
C GLY A 151 1.85 1.82 -2.43
N LYS A 152 1.99 0.97 -3.46
CA LYS A 152 1.00 0.83 -4.53
C LYS A 152 -0.16 -0.09 -4.18
N PHE A 153 0.11 -1.20 -3.51
CA PHE A 153 -0.88 -2.26 -3.27
C PHE A 153 -1.17 -2.51 -1.78
N GLY A 154 -0.29 -2.11 -0.87
CA GLY A 154 -0.44 -2.34 0.56
C GLY A 154 -1.37 -1.34 1.22
N PHE A 155 -2.65 -1.25 0.83
CA PHE A 155 -3.62 -0.37 1.51
C PHE A 155 -4.82 -1.13 2.09
N ASP A 156 -4.89 -2.45 1.87
CA ASP A 156 -6.02 -3.29 2.29
C ASP A 156 -6.20 -3.36 3.81
N PHE A 157 -5.13 -3.15 4.58
CA PHE A 157 -5.18 -3.16 6.05
C PHE A 157 -6.16 -2.12 6.63
N VAL A 158 -6.48 -1.05 5.90
CA VAL A 158 -7.43 -0.01 6.32
C VAL A 158 -8.85 -0.58 6.46
N HIS A 159 -9.19 -1.55 5.61
CA HIS A 159 -10.52 -2.16 5.49
C HIS A 159 -10.52 -3.63 5.92
N ASN A 160 -9.47 -4.09 6.59
CA ASN A 160 -9.38 -5.46 7.08
C ASN A 160 -10.43 -5.69 8.20
N PRO A 161 -11.21 -6.79 8.16
CA PRO A 161 -12.18 -7.12 9.20
C PRO A 161 -11.59 -7.25 10.61
N GLU A 162 -10.30 -7.59 10.74
CA GLU A 162 -9.58 -7.70 12.01
C GLU A 162 -9.12 -6.34 12.58
N ARG A 163 -9.42 -5.24 11.89
CA ARG A 163 -9.07 -3.89 12.36
C ARG A 163 -9.84 -3.59 13.64
N LEU A 164 -9.11 -3.23 14.70
CA LEU A 164 -9.71 -2.77 15.95
C LEU A 164 -10.49 -1.47 15.73
N THR A 165 -11.79 -1.50 16.00
CA THR A 165 -12.71 -0.35 15.90
C THR A 165 -13.25 0.12 17.25
N THR A 166 -13.12 -0.70 18.29
CA THR A 166 -13.58 -0.45 19.65
C THR A 166 -12.47 -0.75 20.67
N PRO A 167 -12.42 -0.05 21.80
CA PRO A 167 -11.53 -0.40 22.90
C PRO A 167 -11.82 -1.81 23.44
N LEU A 168 -10.76 -2.54 23.81
CA LEU A 168 -10.83 -3.89 24.35
C LEU A 168 -10.13 -3.95 25.71
N ILE A 169 -10.81 -4.47 26.73
CA ILE A 169 -10.26 -4.71 28.06
C ILE A 169 -10.01 -6.20 28.23
N ARG A 170 -8.84 -6.57 28.74
CA ARG A 170 -8.50 -7.97 29.01
C ARG A 170 -9.45 -8.55 30.08
N ASP A 171 -10.01 -9.71 29.79
CA ASP A 171 -10.87 -10.47 30.70
C ASP A 171 -10.26 -11.84 31.00
N GLY A 172 -9.55 -11.96 32.12
CA GLY A 172 -8.82 -13.15 32.52
C GLY A 172 -7.29 -13.00 32.53
N GLU A 173 -6.58 -14.12 32.60
CA GLU A 173 -5.13 -14.13 32.81
C GLU A 173 -4.34 -13.54 31.63
N LYS A 174 -3.17 -12.97 31.94
CA LYS A 174 -2.24 -12.46 30.94
C LYS A 174 -1.80 -13.60 30.01
N GLY A 175 -2.02 -13.43 28.71
CA GLY A 175 -1.71 -14.44 27.70
C GLY A 175 -2.88 -15.34 27.29
N ALA A 176 -4.01 -15.31 28.01
CA ALA A 176 -5.18 -16.13 27.67
C ALA A 176 -5.94 -15.67 26.40
N GLY A 177 -5.61 -14.50 25.84
CA GLY A 177 -6.22 -13.98 24.62
C GLY A 177 -7.69 -13.55 24.75
N LYS A 178 -8.25 -13.52 25.96
CA LYS A 178 -9.63 -13.14 26.23
C LYS A 178 -9.76 -11.63 26.46
N PHE A 179 -10.64 -10.99 25.69
CA PHE A 179 -10.91 -9.56 25.75
C PHE A 179 -12.42 -9.31 25.67
N LYS A 180 -12.89 -8.32 26.43
CA LYS A 180 -14.24 -7.77 26.33
C LYS A 180 -14.21 -6.40 25.65
N GLU A 181 -15.23 -6.09 24.86
CA GLU A 181 -15.43 -4.73 24.34
C GLU A 181 -15.77 -3.78 25.50
N ALA A 182 -15.29 -2.54 25.40
CA ALA A 182 -15.51 -1.50 26.40
C ALA A 182 -15.76 -0.14 25.76
N SER A 183 -16.39 0.78 26.50
CA SER A 183 -16.49 2.17 26.07
C SER A 183 -15.14 2.88 26.20
N TRP A 184 -15.02 4.04 25.54
CA TRP A 184 -13.83 4.88 25.68
C TRP A 184 -13.66 5.38 27.12
N GLU A 185 -14.74 5.75 27.80
CA GLU A 185 -14.71 6.17 29.20
C GLU A 185 -14.20 5.05 30.11
N GLU A 186 -14.79 3.85 30.03
CA GLU A 186 -14.38 2.70 30.86
C GLU A 186 -12.90 2.34 30.63
N ALA A 187 -12.47 2.28 29.37
CA ALA A 187 -11.10 1.92 29.03
C ALA A 187 -10.08 2.97 29.51
N LEU A 188 -10.39 4.25 29.36
CA LEU A 188 -9.50 5.34 29.79
C LEU A 188 -9.46 5.48 31.32
N GLU A 189 -10.59 5.38 32.01
CA GLU A 189 -10.66 5.43 33.47
C GLU A 189 -9.88 4.28 34.11
N LEU A 190 -10.08 3.06 33.62
CA LEU A 190 -9.34 1.89 34.09
C LEU A 190 -7.83 2.07 33.88
N THR A 191 -7.42 2.53 32.69
CA THR A 191 -6.01 2.75 32.36
C THR A 191 -5.40 3.83 33.26
N ALA A 192 -6.07 4.97 33.42
CA ALA A 192 -5.61 6.07 34.24
C ALA A 192 -5.47 5.67 35.72
N LYS A 193 -6.48 4.97 36.26
CA LYS A 193 -6.47 4.46 37.64
C LYS A 193 -5.27 3.54 37.88
N ARG A 194 -5.05 2.56 37.00
CA ARG A 194 -3.94 1.60 37.14
C ARG A 194 -2.57 2.25 37.01
N LEU A 195 -2.40 3.17 36.06
CA LEU A 195 -1.15 3.91 35.92
C LEU A 195 -0.86 4.78 37.15
N ALA A 196 -1.89 5.41 37.74
CA ALA A 196 -1.73 6.21 38.96
C ALA A 196 -1.38 5.35 40.18
N GLU A 197 -2.05 4.20 40.36
CA GLU A 197 -1.74 3.23 41.43
C GLU A 197 -0.28 2.78 41.37
N ILE A 198 0.18 2.34 40.18
CA ILE A 198 1.57 1.89 39.98
C ILE A 198 2.57 3.03 40.25
N LYS A 199 2.26 4.25 39.79
CA LYS A 199 3.12 5.42 40.03
C LYS A 199 3.28 5.73 41.52
N VAL A 200 2.22 5.58 42.32
CA VAL A 200 2.28 5.79 43.78
C VAL A 200 3.04 4.68 44.49
N GLU A 201 2.82 3.42 44.08
CA GLU A 201 3.42 2.24 44.72
C GLU A 201 4.91 2.05 44.38
N SER A 202 5.27 2.17 43.10
CA SER A 202 6.59 1.80 42.57
C SER A 202 7.38 3.00 42.01
N GLY A 203 6.83 4.21 42.08
CA GLY A 203 7.44 5.41 41.53
C GLY A 203 7.26 5.57 40.01
N PRO A 204 7.51 6.77 39.46
CA PRO A 204 7.26 7.07 38.05
C PRO A 204 8.14 6.28 37.07
N ASP A 205 9.36 5.92 37.46
CA ASP A 205 10.30 5.17 36.60
C ASP A 205 9.96 3.68 36.44
N SER A 206 8.93 3.19 37.13
CA SER A 206 8.35 1.87 36.88
C SER A 206 7.48 1.83 35.62
N LEU A 207 7.12 2.99 35.07
CA LEU A 207 6.32 3.13 33.86
C LEU A 207 7.21 3.41 32.65
N ALA A 208 6.75 2.97 31.48
CA ALA A 208 7.41 3.26 30.21
C ALA A 208 6.37 3.40 29.08
N CYS A 209 6.71 4.18 28.06
CA CYS A 209 5.92 4.30 26.85
C CYS A 209 6.74 3.90 25.62
N LEU A 210 6.12 3.12 24.73
CA LEU A 210 6.69 2.77 23.43
C LEU A 210 5.86 3.42 22.34
N SER A 211 6.44 4.41 21.65
CA SER A 211 5.80 5.07 20.52
C SER A 211 6.10 4.37 19.19
N SER A 212 5.35 4.74 18.15
CA SER A 212 5.43 4.12 16.82
C SER A 212 6.07 5.05 15.81
N ALA A 213 7.02 4.54 15.01
CA ALA A 213 7.56 5.24 13.84
C ALA A 213 6.54 5.36 12.68
N LYS A 214 5.37 4.73 12.80
CA LYS A 214 4.26 4.88 11.84
C LYS A 214 3.27 5.98 12.25
N CYS A 215 3.37 6.48 13.48
CA CYS A 215 2.58 7.61 13.96
C CYS A 215 3.16 8.94 13.47
N THR A 216 2.35 9.99 13.49
CA THR A 216 2.80 11.32 13.10
C THR A 216 3.78 11.92 14.11
N SER A 217 4.47 12.99 13.73
CA SER A 217 5.39 13.69 14.64
C SER A 217 4.63 14.31 15.81
N GLU A 218 3.40 14.76 15.56
CA GLU A 218 2.48 15.32 16.55
C GLU A 218 2.05 14.27 17.58
N GLU A 219 1.69 13.06 17.14
CA GLU A 219 1.37 11.95 18.04
C GLU A 219 2.58 11.53 18.88
N ASN A 220 3.76 11.47 18.27
CA ASN A 220 5.01 11.21 18.99
C ASN A 220 5.32 12.32 20.02
N TYR A 221 5.06 13.58 19.67
CA TYR A 221 5.20 14.70 20.59
C TYR A 221 4.21 14.64 21.76
N LEU A 222 2.96 14.24 21.50
CA LEU A 222 1.96 14.02 22.55
C LEU A 222 2.37 12.88 23.47
N MET A 223 2.87 11.76 22.91
CA MET A 223 3.33 10.63 23.70
C MET A 223 4.50 11.02 24.61
N GLN A 224 5.53 11.71 24.08
CA GLN A 224 6.65 12.15 24.93
C GLN A 224 6.21 13.15 26.00
N LYS A 225 5.26 14.04 25.68
CA LYS A 225 4.72 15.01 26.64
C LYS A 225 3.96 14.28 27.73
N PHE A 226 3.14 13.29 27.38
CA PHE A 226 2.43 12.45 28.33
C PHE A 226 3.40 11.70 29.26
N THR A 227 4.42 11.04 28.72
CA THR A 227 5.39 10.30 29.54
C THR A 227 6.17 11.22 30.49
N ARG A 228 6.69 12.35 29.99
CA ARG A 228 7.53 13.24 30.79
C ARG A 228 6.74 14.11 31.77
N ALA A 229 5.64 14.70 31.33
CA ALA A 229 4.88 15.66 32.15
C ALA A 229 3.82 14.98 33.03
N VAL A 230 3.19 13.90 32.58
CA VAL A 230 2.09 13.24 33.31
C VAL A 230 2.61 12.05 34.10
N LEU A 231 3.32 11.12 33.45
CA LEU A 231 3.88 9.97 34.16
C LEU A 231 5.06 10.37 35.02
N GLY A 232 5.87 11.35 34.59
CA GLY A 232 7.00 11.88 35.36
C GLY A 232 8.27 11.07 35.19
N THR A 233 8.41 10.35 34.07
CA THR A 233 9.59 9.55 33.73
C THR A 233 10.14 9.92 32.36
N ASN A 234 11.42 9.62 32.13
CA ASN A 234 12.06 9.72 30.82
C ASN A 234 12.08 8.40 30.05
N ASN A 235 11.43 7.36 30.58
CA ASN A 235 11.31 6.05 29.96
C ASN A 235 10.33 6.07 28.77
N ILE A 236 10.75 6.71 27.69
CA ILE A 236 10.07 6.66 26.41
C ILE A 236 11.03 6.18 25.33
N ASP A 237 10.55 5.26 24.50
CA ASP A 237 11.29 4.74 23.37
C ASP A 237 10.39 4.58 22.14
N HIS A 238 10.96 4.19 21.01
CA HIS A 238 10.23 3.87 19.80
C HIS A 238 10.86 2.69 19.07
N CYS A 239 10.13 2.13 18.10
CA CYS A 239 10.59 0.97 17.33
C CYS A 239 11.87 1.17 16.49
N ALA A 240 12.37 2.40 16.31
CA ALA A 240 13.61 2.64 15.58
C ALA A 240 14.90 2.41 16.39
N ARG A 241 14.85 2.32 17.74
CA ARG A 241 16.05 2.03 18.55
C ARG A 241 16.57 0.60 18.36
N LEU A 242 15.68 -0.35 18.07
CA LEU A 242 16.04 -1.76 17.83
C LEU A 242 16.68 -1.99 16.44
N ARG A 243 16.67 -0.99 15.54
CA ARG A 243 17.17 -1.13 14.16
C ARG A 243 18.62 -0.71 13.96
N SER A 244 19.36 -0.37 15.01
CA SER A 244 20.78 0.01 14.93
C SER A 244 21.77 -1.14 15.23
N SER A 245 21.32 -2.40 15.24
CA SER A 245 22.15 -3.54 15.65
C SER A 245 21.90 -4.82 14.86
N LEU A 246 21.90 -4.74 13.51
CA LEU A 246 22.16 -5.86 12.60
C LEU A 246 22.92 -5.34 11.37
#